data_AF-A0A960I7P8-F1
#
_entry.id   AF-A0A960I7P8-F1
#
_cell.length_a   1.000
_cell.length_b   1.000
_cell.length_c   1.000
_cell.angle_alpha   90.00
_cell.angle_beta   90.00
_cell.angle_gamma   90.00
#
_symmetry.space_group_name_H-M   'P 1'
#
loop_
_entity.id
_entity.type
_entity.pdbx_description
1 polymer ?
#
loop_
_entity_poly.entity_id
_entity_poly.type
_entity_poly.pdbx_seq_one_letter_code
_entity_poly.pdbx_strand_id
1 'polypeptide(L)'
;MGRASSAKKVARAARAAGSGGGRSGERRAIGFPALIAVIVVLGLLLVVYARSSRTAEAHPSLNDYWTAAYMVYDCVDDQTMPIFTSTAEGLGIHSHQDGLVHIHPRSDTVTGDGAQLEVFMAAMAADITEDYIELPGGTRLEAGVECDGGPAVIQVLRWSDAFSANDSDPSDVYTEAPGNVKFERDAEAFVIARAPLGFEPPPFSQNQLELLRDSLDEEPEPVGVVPTPLPGAPDPSTGLAPPSEIPTDGTETDGTDGTETDGTDGTDGADGTDGTDGADGTDGTDGADGTDDGAAEPTPAEDGASSGN
;
A
#
# COMPACT_ATOMS: atom_id res chain seq x y z
N MET A 1 -17.08 -103.88 11.33
CA MET A 1 -17.22 -102.97 10.18
C MET A 1 -18.70 -102.96 9.80
N GLY A 2 -19.44 -101.87 9.60
CA GLY A 2 -19.11 -100.45 9.55
C GLY A 2 -20.28 -99.58 10.05
N ARG A 3 -19.95 -98.36 10.46
CA ARG A 3 -20.81 -97.38 11.12
C ARG A 3 -21.83 -96.76 10.15
N ALA A 4 -23.08 -96.64 10.56
CA ALA A 4 -24.09 -95.87 9.85
C ALA A 4 -23.70 -94.37 9.89
N SER A 5 -23.31 -93.86 8.73
CA SER A 5 -22.78 -92.52 8.51
C SER A 5 -23.81 -91.43 8.80
N SER A 6 -23.39 -90.44 9.58
CA SER A 6 -24.07 -89.19 9.95
C SER A 6 -24.45 -88.27 8.78
N ALA A 7 -24.39 -88.73 7.53
CA ALA A 7 -24.55 -87.90 6.33
C ALA A 7 -25.97 -87.37 6.08
N LYS A 8 -27.02 -87.95 6.69
CA LYS A 8 -28.41 -87.57 6.35
C LYS A 8 -29.03 -86.49 7.25
N LYS A 9 -28.45 -86.20 8.42
CA LYS A 9 -28.89 -85.07 9.27
C LYS A 9 -28.21 -83.73 8.93
N VAL A 10 -27.06 -83.75 8.25
CA VAL A 10 -26.34 -82.52 7.87
C VAL A 10 -26.92 -81.87 6.59
N ALA A 11 -27.65 -82.63 5.77
CA ALA A 11 -28.24 -82.11 4.52
C ALA A 11 -29.42 -81.14 4.73
N ARG A 12 -30.01 -81.04 5.93
CA ARG A 12 -31.06 -80.05 6.24
C ARG A 12 -30.51 -78.78 6.91
N ALA A 13 -29.30 -78.81 7.46
CA ALA A 13 -28.60 -77.63 7.96
C ALA A 13 -27.89 -76.86 6.83
N ALA A 14 -27.44 -77.54 5.77
CA ALA A 14 -26.78 -76.89 4.63
C ALA A 14 -27.73 -76.14 3.67
N ARG A 15 -29.06 -76.35 3.74
CA ARG A 15 -30.05 -75.58 2.95
C ARG A 15 -30.64 -74.37 3.67
N ALA A 16 -30.34 -74.19 4.96
CA ALA A 16 -30.65 -72.94 5.68
C ALA A 16 -29.46 -71.96 5.72
N ALA A 17 -28.25 -72.43 5.37
CA ALA A 17 -27.04 -71.60 5.30
C ALA A 17 -26.68 -71.14 3.87
N GLY A 18 -27.39 -71.64 2.84
CA GLY A 18 -27.07 -71.39 1.43
C GLY A 18 -27.82 -70.24 0.75
N SER A 19 -28.77 -69.58 1.42
CA SER A 19 -29.52 -68.44 0.87
C SER A 19 -29.21 -67.11 1.55
N GLY A 20 -28.05 -67.01 2.20
CA GLY A 20 -27.51 -65.77 2.76
C GLY A 20 -26.53 -65.07 1.81
N GLY A 21 -26.59 -65.34 0.51
CA GLY A 21 -25.86 -64.60 -0.52
C GLY A 21 -26.56 -63.28 -0.88
N GLY A 22 -26.94 -62.51 0.13
CA GLY A 22 -27.46 -61.16 -0.03
C GLY A 22 -26.58 -60.29 0.83
N ARG A 23 -25.67 -59.54 0.20
CA ARG A 23 -24.88 -58.47 0.81
C ARG A 23 -25.73 -57.83 1.89
N SER A 24 -25.26 -57.85 3.14
CA SER A 24 -25.76 -56.92 4.14
C SER A 24 -25.59 -55.55 3.50
N GLY A 25 -26.68 -55.05 2.93
CA GLY A 25 -26.82 -53.66 2.56
C GLY A 25 -26.81 -52.92 3.88
N GLU A 26 -25.61 -52.75 4.44
CA GLU A 26 -25.28 -51.52 5.11
C GLU A 26 -25.75 -50.46 4.13
N ARG A 27 -26.90 -49.86 4.45
CA ARG A 27 -27.46 -48.76 3.69
C ARG A 27 -26.36 -47.74 3.81
N ARG A 28 -25.41 -47.72 2.86
CA ARG A 28 -24.28 -46.81 2.82
C ARG A 28 -24.93 -45.48 3.11
N ALA A 29 -24.63 -44.87 4.26
CA ALA A 29 -25.40 -43.74 4.73
C ALA A 29 -25.05 -42.58 3.81
N ILE A 30 -25.66 -42.53 2.62
CA ILE A 30 -25.32 -41.61 1.53
C ILE A 30 -25.67 -40.19 1.96
N GLY A 31 -26.54 -40.03 2.96
CA GLY A 31 -26.93 -38.74 3.52
C GLY A 31 -25.74 -37.91 3.98
N PHE A 32 -24.80 -38.48 4.76
CA PHE A 32 -23.64 -37.72 5.25
C PHE A 32 -22.67 -37.29 4.13
N PRO A 33 -22.14 -38.19 3.27
CA PRO A 33 -21.27 -37.78 2.17
C PRO A 33 -21.98 -36.94 1.11
N ALA A 34 -23.30 -37.11 0.89
CA ALA A 34 -24.06 -36.23 0.00
C ALA A 34 -24.23 -34.83 0.59
N LEU A 35 -24.48 -34.70 1.89
CA LEU A 35 -24.52 -33.42 2.58
C LEU A 35 -23.16 -32.71 2.51
N ILE A 36 -22.08 -33.42 2.78
CA ILE A 36 -20.71 -32.89 2.63
C ILE A 36 -20.45 -32.43 1.19
N ALA A 37 -20.84 -33.23 0.19
CA ALA A 37 -20.69 -32.84 -1.22
C ALA A 37 -21.50 -31.57 -1.56
N VAL A 38 -22.71 -31.43 -1.04
CA VAL A 38 -23.52 -30.21 -1.21
C VAL A 38 -22.86 -29.00 -0.55
N ILE A 39 -22.32 -29.16 0.67
CA ILE A 39 -21.60 -28.07 1.37
C ILE A 39 -20.35 -27.67 0.58
N VAL A 40 -19.58 -28.63 0.05
CA VAL A 40 -18.40 -28.35 -0.78
C VAL A 40 -18.78 -27.62 -2.07
N VAL A 41 -19.85 -28.05 -2.74
CA VAL A 41 -20.35 -27.38 -3.96
C VAL A 41 -20.86 -25.97 -3.65
N LEU A 42 -21.62 -25.79 -2.57
CA LEU A 42 -22.07 -24.46 -2.13
C LEU A 42 -20.90 -23.57 -1.74
N GLY A 43 -19.90 -24.09 -1.04
CA GLY A 43 -18.68 -23.37 -0.71
C GLY A 43 -17.89 -22.95 -1.95
N LEU A 44 -17.72 -23.85 -2.93
CA LEU A 44 -17.09 -23.52 -4.20
C LEU A 44 -17.90 -22.50 -5.00
N LEU A 45 -19.23 -22.62 -5.04
CA LEU A 45 -20.10 -21.63 -5.68
C LEU A 45 -20.00 -20.26 -5.00
N LEU A 46 -19.94 -20.21 -3.67
CA LEU A 46 -19.74 -18.98 -2.92
C LEU A 46 -18.37 -18.38 -3.21
N VAL A 47 -17.30 -19.19 -3.26
CA VAL A 47 -15.95 -18.72 -3.63
C VAL A 47 -15.92 -18.20 -5.07
N VAL A 48 -16.57 -18.87 -6.02
CA VAL A 48 -16.67 -18.41 -7.41
C VAL A 48 -17.48 -17.12 -7.50
N TYR A 49 -18.62 -17.05 -6.81
CA TYR A 49 -19.45 -15.85 -6.74
C TYR A 49 -18.66 -14.67 -6.16
N ALA A 50 -18.04 -14.87 -4.99
CA ALA A 50 -17.21 -13.88 -4.31
C ALA A 50 -15.96 -13.50 -5.10
N ARG A 51 -15.49 -14.34 -6.03
CA ARG A 51 -14.40 -13.99 -6.95
C ARG A 51 -14.90 -13.25 -8.17
N SER A 52 -16.09 -13.59 -8.68
CA SER A 52 -16.71 -12.89 -9.81
C SER A 52 -17.28 -11.52 -9.46
N SER A 53 -17.60 -11.29 -8.18
CA SER A 53 -18.01 -9.99 -7.66
C SER A 53 -16.83 -9.10 -7.27
N ARG A 54 -15.60 -9.64 -7.24
CA ARG A 54 -14.39 -8.82 -7.14
C ARG A 54 -14.10 -8.28 -8.54
N THR A 55 -14.30 -6.98 -8.70
CA THR A 55 -13.63 -6.22 -9.76
C THR A 55 -12.12 -6.47 -9.63
N ALA A 56 -11.45 -6.74 -10.75
CA ALA A 56 -10.00 -6.95 -10.72
C ALA A 56 -9.34 -5.67 -10.21
N GLU A 57 -8.63 -5.78 -9.09
CA GLU A 57 -7.69 -4.77 -8.62
C GLU A 57 -6.65 -4.58 -9.73
N ALA A 58 -6.55 -3.36 -10.25
CA ALA A 58 -5.47 -2.95 -11.12
C ALA A 58 -4.42 -2.26 -10.24
N HIS A 59 -3.21 -2.12 -10.74
CA HIS A 59 -2.20 -1.30 -10.07
C HIS A 59 -1.50 -0.45 -11.13
N PRO A 60 -1.06 0.77 -10.79
CA PRO A 60 -0.25 1.57 -11.70
C PRO A 60 0.99 0.78 -12.14
N SER A 61 1.25 0.80 -13.44
CA SER A 61 2.44 0.21 -14.05
C SER A 61 3.32 1.30 -14.68
N LEU A 62 4.53 0.94 -15.09
CA LEU A 62 5.44 1.90 -15.71
C LEU A 62 4.80 2.51 -16.97
N ASN A 63 4.87 3.83 -17.07
CA ASN A 63 4.26 4.64 -18.13
C ASN A 63 2.72 4.73 -18.11
N ASP A 64 2.05 4.21 -17.07
CA ASP A 64 0.66 4.58 -16.84
C ASP A 64 0.58 6.01 -16.31
N TYR A 65 -0.59 6.62 -16.51
CA TYR A 65 -0.97 7.86 -15.87
C TYR A 65 -2.32 7.65 -15.20
N TRP A 66 -2.33 7.70 -13.88
CA TRP A 66 -3.54 7.55 -13.07
C TRP A 66 -3.77 8.82 -12.28
N THR A 67 -5.04 9.16 -12.10
CA THR A 67 -5.46 10.32 -11.33
C THR A 67 -6.56 9.94 -10.36
N ALA A 68 -6.45 10.41 -9.12
CA ALA A 68 -7.47 10.23 -8.10
C ALA A 68 -7.81 11.56 -7.42
N ALA A 69 -9.07 11.77 -7.06
CA ALA A 69 -9.45 12.90 -6.22
C ALA A 69 -9.09 12.60 -4.76
N TYR A 70 -8.64 13.61 -4.01
CA TYR A 70 -8.47 13.48 -2.58
C TYR A 70 -8.89 14.75 -1.83
N MET A 71 -9.18 14.58 -0.55
CA MET A 71 -9.25 15.69 0.40
C MET A 71 -8.77 15.24 1.77
N VAL A 72 -8.37 16.20 2.60
CA VAL A 72 -8.05 15.96 4.01
C VAL A 72 -9.08 16.70 4.85
N TYR A 73 -9.72 16.04 5.79
CA TYR A 73 -10.79 16.61 6.61
C TYR A 73 -10.48 16.51 8.11
N ASP A 74 -10.80 17.58 8.83
CA ASP A 74 -10.69 17.63 10.28
C ASP A 74 -12.03 18.05 10.90
N CYS A 75 -12.60 17.15 11.71
CA CYS A 75 -13.85 17.37 12.42
C CYS A 75 -13.76 18.46 13.50
N VAL A 76 -12.57 18.73 14.06
CA VAL A 76 -12.44 19.68 15.19
C VAL A 76 -12.82 21.09 14.78
N ASP A 77 -12.38 21.48 13.59
CA ASP A 77 -12.67 22.79 13.01
C ASP A 77 -13.77 22.73 11.93
N ASP A 78 -14.35 21.55 11.70
CA ASP A 78 -15.34 21.26 10.65
C ASP A 78 -14.91 21.81 9.29
N GLN A 79 -13.68 21.48 8.88
CA GLN A 79 -13.08 22.03 7.66
C GLN A 79 -12.27 21.00 6.86
N THR A 80 -12.29 21.18 5.54
CA THR A 80 -11.33 20.56 4.64
C THR A 80 -10.02 21.32 4.72
N MET A 81 -8.93 20.61 4.98
CA MET A 81 -7.59 21.17 5.07
C MET A 81 -7.10 21.65 3.69
N PRO A 82 -6.12 22.57 3.64
CA PRO A 82 -5.53 23.04 2.39
C PRO A 82 -5.01 21.88 1.54
N ILE A 83 -5.26 21.97 0.23
CA ILE A 83 -4.78 20.99 -0.74
C ILE A 83 -3.26 21.02 -0.80
N PHE A 84 -2.66 19.84 -0.86
CA PHE A 84 -1.22 19.70 -0.84
C PHE A 84 -0.57 20.10 -2.17
N THR A 85 0.69 20.48 -2.07
CA THR A 85 1.60 20.65 -3.21
C THR A 85 2.82 19.80 -2.97
N SER A 86 3.35 19.22 -4.03
CA SER A 86 4.48 18.31 -3.91
C SER A 86 5.75 19.07 -3.56
N THR A 87 6.54 18.49 -2.68
CA THR A 87 7.88 19.00 -2.33
C THR A 87 8.98 18.06 -2.80
N ALA A 88 8.65 16.79 -3.04
CA ALA A 88 9.56 15.80 -3.58
C ALA A 88 9.41 15.68 -5.11
N GLU A 89 10.54 15.68 -5.80
CA GLU A 89 10.61 15.38 -7.23
C GLU A 89 10.97 13.90 -7.46
N GLY A 90 10.45 13.31 -8.54
CA GLY A 90 10.95 12.03 -9.05
C GLY A 90 10.34 10.76 -8.47
N LEU A 91 9.44 10.83 -7.48
CA LEU A 91 8.74 9.64 -6.96
C LEU A 91 7.70 9.07 -7.92
N GLY A 92 7.27 9.83 -8.93
CA GLY A 92 6.21 9.40 -9.84
C GLY A 92 4.80 9.49 -9.24
N ILE A 93 4.65 10.09 -8.07
CA ILE A 93 3.37 10.42 -7.44
C ILE A 93 3.44 11.84 -6.87
N HIS A 94 2.44 12.68 -7.17
CA HIS A 94 2.50 14.12 -6.88
C HIS A 94 1.10 14.79 -6.94
N SER A 95 0.97 16.01 -6.42
CA SER A 95 -0.20 16.91 -6.49
C SER A 95 0.23 18.37 -6.73
N HIS A 96 -0.65 19.17 -7.35
CA HIS A 96 -0.41 20.57 -7.75
C HIS A 96 -1.43 21.56 -7.16
N GLN A 97 -1.89 21.34 -5.93
CA GLN A 97 -2.94 22.17 -5.29
C GLN A 97 -4.29 22.15 -6.02
N ASP A 98 -4.56 21.09 -6.77
CA ASP A 98 -5.76 20.86 -7.57
C ASP A 98 -6.76 19.89 -6.93
N GLY A 99 -6.36 19.24 -5.82
CA GLY A 99 -7.16 18.24 -5.12
C GLY A 99 -7.02 16.87 -5.75
N LEU A 100 -6.02 16.69 -6.62
CA LEU A 100 -5.79 15.45 -7.34
C LEU A 100 -4.44 14.83 -6.93
N VAL A 101 -4.45 13.51 -6.80
CA VAL A 101 -3.27 12.67 -6.78
C VAL A 101 -2.99 12.28 -8.22
N HIS A 102 -1.81 12.64 -8.72
CA HIS A 102 -1.33 12.27 -10.04
C HIS A 102 -0.22 11.24 -9.91
N ILE A 103 -0.40 10.09 -10.53
CA ILE A 103 0.52 8.96 -10.48
C ILE A 103 1.03 8.70 -11.91
N HIS A 104 2.31 9.03 -12.15
CA HIS A 104 3.07 8.69 -13.36
C HIS A 104 4.31 7.86 -12.98
N PRO A 105 4.19 6.53 -12.85
CA PRO A 105 5.31 5.70 -12.40
C PRO A 105 6.50 5.78 -13.36
N ARG A 106 7.60 6.36 -12.87
CA ARG A 106 8.91 6.44 -13.54
C ARG A 106 9.92 5.44 -12.98
N SER A 107 9.60 4.84 -11.84
CA SER A 107 10.34 3.77 -11.16
C SER A 107 9.34 2.74 -10.63
N ASP A 108 9.85 1.64 -10.07
CA ASP A 108 9.04 0.63 -9.40
C ASP A 108 8.41 1.10 -8.07
N THR A 109 8.90 2.22 -7.51
CA THR A 109 8.50 2.77 -6.20
C THR A 109 7.01 3.05 -6.08
N VAL A 110 6.36 3.48 -7.17
CA VAL A 110 4.92 3.79 -7.22
C VAL A 110 4.17 2.88 -8.19
N THR A 111 4.69 1.66 -8.39
CA THR A 111 4.01 0.61 -9.16
C THR A 111 3.53 -0.50 -8.24
N GLY A 112 2.49 -1.23 -8.65
CA GLY A 112 2.07 -2.44 -7.93
C GLY A 112 1.77 -2.18 -6.46
N ASP A 113 2.46 -2.93 -5.58
CA ASP A 113 2.34 -2.80 -4.13
C ASP A 113 2.93 -1.49 -3.57
N GLY A 114 3.76 -0.77 -4.34
CA GLY A 114 4.35 0.51 -3.93
C GLY A 114 3.43 1.72 -4.16
N ALA A 115 2.35 1.57 -4.94
CA ALA A 115 1.35 2.61 -5.14
C ALA A 115 0.43 2.73 -3.92
N GLN A 116 0.96 3.28 -2.83
CA GLN A 116 0.27 3.44 -1.54
C GLN A 116 0.15 4.91 -1.14
N LEU A 117 -0.84 5.19 -0.29
CA LEU A 117 -1.14 6.52 0.21
C LEU A 117 0.04 7.13 1.00
N GLU A 118 0.79 6.33 1.75
CA GLU A 118 1.98 6.78 2.48
C GLU A 118 3.03 7.41 1.54
N VAL A 119 3.18 6.88 0.32
CA VAL A 119 4.14 7.41 -0.65
C VAL A 119 3.65 8.75 -1.20
N PHE A 120 2.33 8.90 -1.38
CA PHE A 120 1.72 10.18 -1.70
C PHE A 120 1.91 11.20 -0.57
N MET A 121 1.62 10.83 0.67
CA MET A 121 1.77 11.71 1.84
C MET A 121 3.23 12.18 1.98
N ALA A 122 4.18 11.25 1.88
CA ALA A 122 5.61 11.57 1.93
C ALA A 122 6.03 12.55 0.82
N ALA A 123 5.50 12.41 -0.40
CA ALA A 123 5.79 13.33 -1.51
C ALA A 123 5.32 14.79 -1.26
N MET A 124 4.35 14.97 -0.35
CA MET A 124 3.84 16.28 0.08
C MET A 124 4.51 16.82 1.35
N ALA A 125 5.53 16.13 1.89
CA ALA A 125 6.05 16.37 3.24
C ALA A 125 4.95 16.28 4.32
N ALA A 126 4.06 15.30 4.15
CA ALA A 126 3.00 14.92 5.07
C ALA A 126 3.22 13.46 5.53
N ASP A 127 2.52 13.05 6.57
CA ASP A 127 2.57 11.68 7.08
C ASP A 127 1.20 11.24 7.61
N ILE A 128 0.97 9.94 7.68
CA ILE A 128 -0.27 9.38 8.19
C ILE A 128 -0.03 8.07 8.93
N THR A 129 -0.60 7.97 10.12
CA THR A 129 -0.58 6.79 10.96
C THR A 129 -1.97 6.54 11.54
N GLU A 130 -2.14 5.49 12.35
CA GLU A 130 -3.38 5.26 13.08
C GLU A 130 -3.62 6.33 14.17
N ASP A 131 -2.55 6.96 14.63
CA ASP A 131 -2.57 7.92 15.74
C ASP A 131 -2.65 9.38 15.27
N TYR A 132 -2.16 9.70 14.08
CA TYR A 132 -2.15 11.09 13.59
C TYR A 132 -2.14 11.23 12.06
N ILE A 133 -2.56 12.40 11.58
CA ILE A 133 -2.21 12.94 10.26
C ILE A 133 -1.26 14.11 10.46
N GLU A 134 -0.06 14.07 9.88
CA GLU A 134 0.85 15.20 9.83
C GLU A 134 0.67 15.92 8.50
N LEU A 135 0.36 17.20 8.56
CA LEU A 135 0.14 18.05 7.41
C LEU A 135 1.47 18.66 6.93
N PRO A 136 1.53 19.09 5.66
CA PRO A 136 2.67 19.87 5.18
C PRO A 136 2.92 21.09 6.09
N GLY A 137 4.18 21.23 6.53
CA GLY A 137 4.57 22.25 7.52
C GLY A 137 4.57 21.75 8.98
N GLY A 138 4.27 20.48 9.22
CA GLY A 138 4.49 19.79 10.50
C GLY A 138 3.35 19.87 11.52
N THR A 139 2.20 20.44 11.14
CA THR A 139 1.01 20.44 12.01
C THR A 139 0.44 19.03 12.10
N ARG A 140 0.23 18.52 13.33
CA ARG A 140 -0.36 17.19 13.57
C ARG A 140 -1.81 17.24 14.00
N LEU A 141 -2.63 16.42 13.34
CA LEU A 141 -4.01 16.12 13.71
C LEU A 141 -4.02 14.80 14.47
N GLU A 142 -3.98 14.86 15.80
CA GLU A 142 -3.95 13.68 16.69
C GLU A 142 -5.35 13.03 16.81
N ALA A 143 -5.39 11.69 16.83
CA ALA A 143 -6.57 10.89 17.11
C ALA A 143 -7.04 11.03 18.58
N GLY A 144 -8.24 10.53 18.86
CA GLY A 144 -8.83 10.50 20.20
C GLY A 144 -9.37 11.85 20.68
N VAL A 145 -9.32 12.90 19.86
CA VAL A 145 -10.00 14.17 20.12
C VAL A 145 -11.51 13.98 20.01
N GLU A 146 -12.28 14.63 20.89
CA GLU A 146 -13.74 14.57 20.83
C GLU A 146 -14.28 15.47 19.72
N CYS A 147 -15.06 14.89 18.81
CA CYS A 147 -15.74 15.54 17.70
C CYS A 147 -17.17 14.98 17.56
N ASP A 148 -18.15 15.83 17.26
CA ASP A 148 -19.51 15.40 16.89
C ASP A 148 -20.15 14.31 17.78
N GLY A 149 -19.82 14.34 19.08
CA GLY A 149 -20.37 13.41 20.06
C GLY A 149 -19.63 12.08 20.23
N GLY A 150 -18.41 11.94 19.70
CA GLY A 150 -17.53 10.81 20.00
C GLY A 150 -16.05 11.07 19.72
N PRO A 151 -15.17 10.10 20.06
CA PRO A 151 -13.74 10.22 19.79
C PRO A 151 -13.47 10.06 18.28
N ALA A 152 -12.73 11.01 17.73
CA ALA A 152 -12.25 10.97 16.36
C ALA A 152 -11.12 9.94 16.22
N VAL A 153 -11.09 9.25 15.09
CA VAL A 153 -10.01 8.35 14.69
C VAL A 153 -9.38 8.87 13.40
N ILE A 154 -8.17 8.40 13.08
CA ILE A 154 -7.62 8.57 11.74
C ILE A 154 -8.21 7.48 10.86
N GLN A 155 -8.79 7.88 9.73
CA GLN A 155 -9.36 6.96 8.76
C GLN A 155 -9.21 7.46 7.33
N VAL A 156 -9.19 6.54 6.38
CA VAL A 156 -9.23 6.80 4.95
C VAL A 156 -10.49 6.19 4.39
N LEU A 157 -11.37 7.02 3.82
CA LEU A 157 -12.54 6.56 3.07
C LEU A 157 -12.15 6.54 1.60
N ARG A 158 -12.40 5.42 0.92
CA ARG A 158 -12.08 5.24 -0.49
C ARG A 158 -13.33 4.94 -1.30
N TRP A 159 -13.47 5.61 -2.44
CA TRP A 159 -14.42 5.26 -3.49
C TRP A 159 -13.66 4.80 -4.71
N SER A 160 -14.14 3.71 -5.30
CA SER A 160 -13.54 3.17 -6.52
C SER A 160 -13.94 3.93 -7.80
N ASP A 161 -14.80 4.93 -7.67
CA ASP A 161 -15.21 5.87 -8.73
C ASP A 161 -15.48 7.23 -8.07
N ALA A 162 -14.63 8.22 -8.36
CA ALA A 162 -14.74 9.56 -7.83
C ALA A 162 -16.05 10.26 -8.24
N PHE A 163 -16.59 9.92 -9.42
CA PHE A 163 -17.80 10.57 -9.94
C PHE A 163 -19.08 10.11 -9.25
N SER A 164 -19.03 9.02 -8.47
CA SER A 164 -20.13 8.58 -7.61
C SER A 164 -19.96 8.99 -6.14
N ALA A 165 -18.81 9.54 -5.75
CA ALA A 165 -18.44 9.72 -4.34
C ALA A 165 -19.43 10.60 -3.56
N ASN A 166 -20.04 11.59 -4.21
CA ASN A 166 -21.02 12.49 -3.58
C ASN A 166 -22.41 11.88 -3.42
N ASP A 167 -22.69 10.76 -4.07
CA ASP A 167 -24.02 10.14 -4.16
C ASP A 167 -24.01 8.67 -3.66
N SER A 168 -22.90 8.21 -3.09
CA SER A 168 -22.72 6.82 -2.64
C SER A 168 -21.85 6.72 -1.39
N ASP A 169 -22.07 5.66 -0.61
CA ASP A 169 -21.19 5.30 0.51
C ASP A 169 -19.80 4.91 -0.02
N PRO A 170 -18.72 5.09 0.79
CA PRO A 170 -17.39 4.65 0.40
C PRO A 170 -17.34 3.15 0.13
N SER A 171 -16.57 2.76 -0.88
CA SER A 171 -16.28 1.36 -1.20
C SER A 171 -15.59 0.67 -0.03
N ASP A 172 -14.64 1.37 0.62
CA ASP A 172 -13.85 0.86 1.73
C ASP A 172 -13.57 1.98 2.73
N VAL A 173 -13.43 1.61 4.01
CA VAL A 173 -13.02 2.49 5.10
C VAL A 173 -11.87 1.83 5.85
N TYR A 174 -10.73 2.50 5.89
CA TYR A 174 -9.50 2.00 6.50
C TYR A 174 -9.19 2.77 7.78
N THR A 175 -9.06 2.05 8.89
CA THR A 175 -8.65 2.60 10.19
C THR A 175 -7.32 2.02 10.68
N GLU A 176 -6.96 0.84 10.17
CA GLU A 176 -5.68 0.18 10.47
C GLU A 176 -4.72 0.43 9.30
N ALA A 177 -3.47 0.75 9.63
CA ALA A 177 -2.42 1.12 8.68
C ALA A 177 -2.92 2.01 7.52
N PRO A 178 -3.53 3.19 7.81
CA PRO A 178 -4.15 4.05 6.80
C PRO A 178 -3.17 4.54 5.71
N GLY A 179 -1.86 4.54 5.99
CA GLY A 179 -0.83 4.80 4.98
C GLY A 179 -0.69 3.71 3.91
N ASN A 180 -1.04 2.46 4.24
CA ASN A 180 -0.86 1.32 3.34
C ASN A 180 -2.03 1.15 2.33
N VAL A 181 -2.96 2.11 2.31
CA VAL A 181 -4.08 2.10 1.36
C VAL A 181 -3.53 2.21 -0.05
N LYS A 182 -3.88 1.24 -0.90
CA LYS A 182 -3.40 1.17 -2.28
C LYS A 182 -4.29 1.97 -3.23
N PHE A 183 -3.67 2.50 -4.28
CA PHE A 183 -4.37 2.94 -5.48
C PHE A 183 -4.66 1.70 -6.34
N GLU A 184 -5.93 1.34 -6.48
CA GLU A 184 -6.32 0.10 -7.17
C GLU A 184 -7.06 0.34 -8.49
N ARG A 185 -7.49 1.58 -8.73
CA ARG A 185 -8.09 2.00 -10.00
C ARG A 185 -7.67 3.42 -10.35
N ASP A 186 -7.81 3.74 -11.63
CA ASP A 186 -7.83 5.11 -12.07
C ASP A 186 -9.18 5.76 -11.72
N ALA A 187 -9.22 7.09 -11.62
CA ALA A 187 -10.40 7.86 -11.24
C ALA A 187 -11.01 7.52 -9.86
N GLU A 188 -10.18 7.19 -8.87
CA GLU A 188 -10.62 6.94 -7.49
C GLU A 188 -10.83 8.24 -6.70
N ALA A 189 -11.50 8.15 -5.55
CA ALA A 189 -11.59 9.25 -4.60
C ALA A 189 -11.23 8.82 -3.17
N PHE A 190 -10.53 9.70 -2.45
CA PHE A 190 -10.07 9.46 -1.09
C PHE A 190 -10.42 10.62 -0.16
N VAL A 191 -10.98 10.31 1.00
CA VAL A 191 -11.09 11.26 2.11
C VAL A 191 -10.17 10.78 3.23
N ILE A 192 -9.14 11.56 3.51
CA ILE A 192 -8.21 11.34 4.62
C ILE A 192 -8.73 12.15 5.81
N ALA A 193 -9.29 11.50 6.82
CA ALA A 193 -10.04 12.18 7.86
C ALA A 193 -9.51 11.91 9.25
N ARG A 194 -9.47 12.98 10.06
CA ARG A 194 -9.66 12.87 11.50
C ARG A 194 -11.13 13.14 11.79
N ALA A 195 -11.89 12.09 12.07
CA ALA A 195 -13.32 12.18 12.38
C ALA A 195 -13.83 10.93 13.10
N PRO A 196 -14.98 10.99 13.79
CA PRO A 196 -15.63 9.80 14.33
C PRO A 196 -15.97 8.78 13.23
N LEU A 197 -16.06 7.51 13.61
CA LEU A 197 -16.52 6.47 12.68
C LEU A 197 -17.95 6.72 12.22
N GLY A 198 -18.19 6.59 10.92
CA GLY A 198 -19.50 6.81 10.31
C GLY A 198 -19.90 8.29 10.18
N PHE A 199 -18.95 9.22 10.29
CA PHE A 199 -19.19 10.62 9.89
C PHE A 199 -19.49 10.70 8.39
N GLU A 200 -20.23 11.74 8.00
CA GLU A 200 -20.49 12.06 6.60
C GLU A 200 -19.46 13.09 6.13
N PRO A 201 -18.60 12.76 5.15
CA PRO A 201 -17.61 13.69 4.66
C PRO A 201 -18.25 14.81 3.83
N PRO A 202 -17.59 15.99 3.74
CA PRO A 202 -18.03 17.00 2.80
C PRO A 202 -17.93 16.49 1.36
N PRO A 203 -18.78 16.97 0.44
CA PRO A 203 -18.76 16.51 -0.95
C PRO A 203 -17.51 17.03 -1.67
N PHE A 204 -16.98 16.24 -2.60
CA PHE A 204 -15.99 16.69 -3.57
C PHE A 204 -16.58 17.82 -4.42
N SER A 205 -15.81 18.90 -4.58
CA SER A 205 -16.29 20.09 -5.30
C SER A 205 -16.46 19.79 -6.79
N GLN A 206 -17.40 20.48 -7.45
CA GLN A 206 -17.58 20.34 -8.91
C GLN A 206 -16.30 20.66 -9.68
N ASN A 207 -15.57 21.69 -9.28
CA ASN A 207 -14.30 22.07 -9.92
C ASN A 207 -13.25 20.94 -9.82
N GLN A 208 -13.14 20.28 -8.66
CA GLN A 208 -12.21 19.17 -8.48
C GLN A 208 -12.58 17.97 -9.38
N LEU A 209 -13.88 17.67 -9.50
CA LEU A 209 -14.37 16.60 -10.38
C LEU A 209 -14.20 16.96 -11.86
N GLU A 210 -14.32 18.23 -12.24
CA GLU A 210 -14.02 18.73 -13.59
C GLU A 210 -12.53 18.58 -13.91
N LEU A 211 -11.63 18.99 -13.02
CA LEU A 211 -10.19 18.82 -13.20
C LEU A 211 -9.80 17.34 -13.30
N LEU A 212 -10.41 16.48 -12.48
CA LEU A 212 -10.22 15.04 -12.61
C LEU A 212 -10.64 14.55 -13.99
N ARG A 213 -11.82 14.97 -14.46
CA ARG A 213 -12.33 14.58 -15.78
C ARG A 213 -11.39 15.01 -16.91
N ASP A 214 -10.92 16.25 -16.87
CA ASP A 214 -9.98 16.78 -17.87
C ASP A 214 -8.66 16.00 -17.86
N SER A 215 -8.15 15.64 -16.67
CA SER A 215 -6.94 14.83 -16.51
C SER A 215 -7.09 13.41 -17.08
N LEU A 216 -8.27 12.79 -16.96
CA LEU A 216 -8.54 11.46 -17.52
C LEU A 216 -8.69 11.47 -19.05
N ASP A 217 -9.08 12.61 -19.64
CA ASP A 217 -9.20 12.78 -21.09
C ASP A 217 -7.85 13.12 -21.74
N GLU A 218 -6.82 13.47 -20.94
CA GLU A 218 -5.47 13.75 -21.42
C GLU A 218 -4.75 12.42 -21.72
N GLU A 219 -4.58 12.09 -23.01
CA GLU A 219 -3.77 10.93 -23.38
C GLU A 219 -2.32 11.16 -22.91
N PRO A 220 -1.65 10.16 -22.31
CA PRO A 220 -0.28 10.32 -21.88
C PRO A 220 0.57 10.71 -23.08
N GLU A 221 1.12 11.92 -23.05
CA GLU A 221 2.03 12.41 -24.09
C GLU A 221 3.13 11.34 -24.30
N PRO A 222 3.35 10.88 -25.54
CA PRO A 222 4.29 9.81 -25.80
C PRO A 222 5.67 10.21 -25.31
N VAL A 223 6.12 9.57 -24.22
CA VAL A 223 7.46 9.74 -23.67
C VAL A 223 8.46 9.21 -24.70
N GLY A 224 8.98 10.11 -25.54
CA GLY A 224 9.91 9.76 -26.61
C GLY A 224 9.90 10.64 -27.86
N VAL A 225 9.00 11.62 -27.98
CA VAL A 225 9.12 12.59 -29.08
C VAL A 225 9.94 13.78 -28.58
N VAL A 226 11.24 13.77 -28.88
CA VAL A 226 11.99 15.03 -28.92
C VAL A 226 11.18 15.96 -29.81
N PRO A 227 10.68 17.11 -29.33
CA PRO A 227 9.84 17.98 -30.14
C PRO A 227 10.62 18.29 -31.42
N THR A 228 10.02 17.92 -32.55
CA THR A 228 10.59 18.31 -33.85
C THR A 228 10.60 19.84 -33.85
N PRO A 229 11.76 20.50 -33.97
CA PRO A 229 11.80 21.95 -33.84
C PRO A 229 10.87 22.57 -34.86
N LEU A 230 10.03 23.49 -34.39
CA LEU A 230 9.16 24.32 -35.22
C LEU A 230 10.03 24.94 -36.33
N PRO A 231 9.61 24.96 -37.62
CA PRO A 231 10.40 25.60 -38.66
C PRO A 231 10.59 27.08 -38.33
N GLY A 232 11.79 27.45 -37.87
CA GLY A 232 12.14 28.81 -37.45
C GLY A 232 12.38 29.02 -35.95
N ALA A 233 12.30 28.00 -35.10
CA ALA A 233 12.86 28.08 -33.75
C ALA A 233 14.40 28.05 -33.83
N PRO A 234 15.12 28.91 -33.11
CA PRO A 234 16.58 28.85 -33.08
C PRO A 234 17.03 27.51 -32.47
N ASP A 235 17.95 26.85 -33.16
CA ASP A 235 18.55 25.59 -32.74
C ASP A 235 19.22 25.75 -31.35
N PRO A 236 18.82 24.99 -30.32
CA PRO A 236 19.46 25.04 -29.00
C PRO A 236 20.92 24.56 -29.04
N SER A 237 21.41 24.02 -30.15
CA SER A 237 22.82 23.68 -30.35
C SER A 237 23.75 24.87 -30.63
N THR A 238 23.29 26.12 -30.59
CA THR A 238 24.16 27.30 -30.81
C THR A 238 24.76 27.90 -29.54
N GLY A 239 24.64 27.23 -28.38
CA GLY A 239 25.21 27.69 -27.10
C GLY A 239 26.42 26.92 -26.55
N LEU A 240 26.77 25.77 -27.13
CA LEU A 240 27.94 24.98 -26.70
C LEU A 240 28.66 24.46 -27.94
N ALA A 241 29.84 25.01 -28.21
CA ALA A 241 30.73 24.43 -29.19
C ALA A 241 31.05 22.97 -28.80
N PRO A 242 31.12 22.02 -29.76
CA PRO A 242 31.48 20.64 -29.48
C PRO A 242 32.90 20.56 -28.87
N PRO A 243 33.19 19.59 -27.99
CA PRO A 243 34.56 19.35 -27.55
C PRO A 243 35.44 19.04 -28.76
N SER A 244 36.47 19.85 -28.94
CA SER A 244 37.44 19.72 -30.02
C SER A 244 38.08 18.33 -30.02
N GLU A 245 37.99 17.68 -31.17
CA GLU A 245 38.77 16.50 -31.50
C GLU A 245 40.27 16.80 -31.33
N ILE A 246 40.99 15.81 -30.80
CA ILE A 246 42.43 15.79 -30.62
C ILE A 246 43.12 16.01 -31.98
N PRO A 247 43.94 17.05 -32.20
CA PRO A 247 44.70 17.18 -33.44
C PRO A 247 46.04 16.45 -33.31
N THR A 248 46.24 15.44 -34.16
CA THR A 248 47.55 14.85 -34.44
C THR A 248 48.38 15.79 -35.32
N ASP A 249 49.54 16.17 -34.77
CA ASP A 249 50.84 16.50 -35.37
C ASP A 249 50.94 16.80 -36.89
N GLY A 250 51.52 17.98 -37.18
CA GLY A 250 52.57 18.11 -38.19
C GLY A 250 52.23 18.89 -39.46
N THR A 251 52.70 20.15 -39.55
CA THR A 251 53.63 20.70 -40.58
C THR A 251 53.36 22.20 -40.88
N GLU A 252 54.32 23.02 -40.44
CA GLU A 252 54.81 24.35 -40.89
C GLU A 252 53.95 25.30 -41.76
N THR A 253 53.86 26.58 -41.36
CA THR A 253 54.65 27.69 -41.95
C THR A 253 54.57 29.00 -41.12
N ASP A 254 55.70 29.71 -41.15
CA ASP A 254 56.14 31.03 -40.67
C ASP A 254 55.12 32.21 -40.61
N GLY A 255 55.30 33.10 -39.62
CA GLY A 255 54.73 34.47 -39.67
C GLY A 255 54.45 35.22 -38.36
N THR A 256 55.45 35.98 -37.89
CA THR A 256 55.38 37.30 -37.21
C THR A 256 55.08 37.46 -35.70
N ASP A 257 55.93 38.30 -35.10
CA ASP A 257 56.02 38.73 -33.70
C ASP A 257 54.76 39.41 -33.15
N GLY A 258 54.36 38.99 -31.94
CA GLY A 258 53.36 39.65 -31.10
C GLY A 258 53.63 39.36 -29.62
N THR A 259 53.82 40.43 -28.87
CA THR A 259 54.02 40.49 -27.42
C THR A 259 52.80 40.03 -26.62
N GLU A 260 53.06 39.37 -25.48
CA GLU A 260 52.33 39.43 -24.19
C GLU A 260 51.60 38.19 -23.63
N THR A 261 51.84 38.03 -22.32
CA THR A 261 51.15 37.31 -21.24
C THR A 261 51.08 35.78 -21.30
N ASP A 262 51.91 35.18 -20.47
CA ASP A 262 51.70 33.91 -19.76
C ASP A 262 50.29 33.87 -19.16
N GLY A 263 49.43 33.03 -19.76
CA GLY A 263 48.08 32.78 -19.30
C GLY A 263 48.09 32.16 -17.91
N THR A 264 47.24 32.66 -17.03
CA THR A 264 47.04 32.13 -15.68
C THR A 264 46.52 30.70 -15.73
N ASP A 265 47.07 29.82 -14.90
CA ASP A 265 46.53 28.49 -14.67
C ASP A 265 45.04 28.58 -14.28
N GLY A 266 44.21 27.72 -14.88
CA GLY A 266 42.79 27.66 -14.57
C GLY A 266 42.56 27.23 -13.12
N THR A 267 41.49 27.74 -12.52
CA THR A 267 41.06 27.32 -11.17
C THR A 267 40.59 25.87 -11.20
N ASP A 268 41.03 25.07 -10.24
CA ASP A 268 40.47 23.73 -10.03
C ASP A 268 38.95 23.81 -9.82
N GLY A 269 38.23 22.81 -10.33
CA GLY A 269 36.78 22.70 -10.16
C GLY A 269 36.40 22.52 -8.69
N ALA A 270 35.19 22.94 -8.33
CA ALA A 270 34.65 22.70 -6.99
C ALA A 270 34.51 21.18 -6.75
N ASP A 271 34.94 20.72 -5.58
CA ASP A 271 34.71 19.35 -5.16
C ASP A 271 33.20 19.06 -5.08
N GLY A 272 32.81 17.83 -5.43
CA GLY A 272 31.44 17.38 -5.31
C GLY A 272 30.98 17.31 -3.84
N THR A 273 29.67 17.41 -3.62
CA THR A 273 29.08 17.19 -2.30
C THR A 273 29.11 15.71 -1.94
N ASP A 274 29.56 15.39 -0.73
CA ASP A 274 29.46 14.04 -0.19
C ASP A 274 27.98 13.59 -0.13
N GLY A 275 27.74 12.30 -0.37
CA GLY A 275 26.41 11.70 -0.22
C GLY A 275 25.96 11.68 1.24
N THR A 276 24.65 11.66 1.47
CA THR A 276 24.09 11.50 2.81
C THR A 276 24.28 10.08 3.31
N ASP A 277 24.75 9.91 4.55
CA ASP A 277 24.80 8.62 5.21
C ASP A 277 23.39 8.01 5.31
N GLY A 278 23.31 6.68 5.16
CA GLY A 278 22.05 5.95 5.34
C GLY A 278 21.61 5.96 6.80
N ALA A 279 20.30 5.85 7.04
CA ALA A 279 19.76 5.76 8.39
C ALA A 279 20.28 4.49 9.10
N ASP A 280 20.71 4.64 10.36
CA ASP A 280 21.05 3.50 11.21
C ASP A 280 19.83 2.60 11.42
N GLY A 281 20.05 1.29 11.41
CA GLY A 281 19.02 0.31 11.75
C GLY A 281 18.62 0.42 13.22
N THR A 282 17.39 0.03 13.55
CA THR A 282 16.93 -0.03 14.93
C THR A 282 17.59 -1.18 15.68
N ASP A 283 18.00 -0.93 16.92
CA ASP A 283 18.44 -1.99 17.83
C ASP A 283 17.29 -2.97 18.09
N GLY A 284 17.61 -4.26 18.10
CA GLY A 284 16.65 -5.31 18.46
C GLY A 284 16.24 -5.20 19.93
N THR A 285 15.04 -5.65 20.26
CA THR A 285 14.56 -5.67 21.64
C THR A 285 15.32 -6.70 22.47
N ASP A 286 15.72 -6.32 23.68
CA ASP A 286 16.28 -7.23 24.67
C ASP A 286 15.24 -8.32 25.02
N GLY A 287 15.71 -9.56 25.10
CA GLY A 287 14.88 -10.69 25.52
C GLY A 287 14.48 -10.56 26.99
N ALA A 288 13.26 -10.98 27.32
CA ALA A 288 12.75 -10.91 28.68
C ALA A 288 13.64 -11.68 29.67
N ASP A 289 14.01 -11.02 30.76
CA ASP A 289 14.74 -11.62 31.87
C ASP A 289 13.92 -12.77 32.49
N GLY A 290 14.60 -13.90 32.72
CA GLY A 290 14.02 -15.06 33.41
C GLY A 290 13.64 -14.71 34.84
N THR A 291 12.44 -15.07 35.25
CA THR A 291 11.96 -14.90 36.64
C THR A 291 12.67 -15.91 37.54
N ASP A 292 13.53 -15.41 38.43
CA ASP A 292 14.12 -16.21 39.51
C ASP A 292 13.04 -16.48 40.58
N ASP A 293 12.56 -17.71 40.61
CA ASP A 293 11.68 -18.23 41.66
C ASP A 293 12.43 -18.33 43.01
N GLY A 294 12.13 -17.37 43.90
CA GLY A 294 11.82 -17.66 45.30
C GLY A 294 12.96 -18.00 46.26
N ALA A 295 13.33 -17.04 47.10
CA ALA A 295 13.88 -17.30 48.43
C ALA A 295 13.24 -16.38 49.50
N ALA A 296 12.22 -16.94 50.14
CA ALA A 296 11.79 -16.84 51.54
C ALA A 296 12.21 -15.66 52.47
N GLU A 297 11.17 -15.16 53.17
CA GLU A 297 11.10 -14.68 54.57
C GLU A 297 11.63 -13.26 54.87
N PRO A 298 10.94 -12.45 55.72
CA PRO A 298 10.71 -12.85 57.11
C PRO A 298 9.32 -12.57 57.71
N THR A 299 8.88 -13.50 58.54
CA THR A 299 7.86 -13.33 59.58
C THR A 299 8.28 -12.33 60.68
N PRO A 300 7.40 -11.44 61.18
CA PRO A 300 7.68 -10.66 62.38
C PRO A 300 7.27 -11.42 63.65
N ALA A 301 8.21 -11.54 64.59
CA ALA A 301 7.98 -12.07 65.93
C ALA A 301 7.18 -11.08 66.79
N GLU A 302 6.10 -11.56 67.41
CA GLU A 302 5.37 -10.88 68.47
C GLU A 302 6.07 -11.14 69.82
N ASP A 303 6.67 -10.11 70.42
CA ASP A 303 7.14 -10.15 71.82
C ASP A 303 6.22 -9.32 72.71
N GLY A 304 5.27 -10.02 73.33
CA GLY A 304 4.47 -9.55 74.46
C GLY A 304 5.17 -9.86 75.79
N ALA A 305 5.34 -8.81 76.60
CA ALA A 305 5.90 -8.74 77.95
C ALA A 305 5.58 -9.88 78.93
N SER A 306 6.53 -10.19 79.84
CA SER A 306 6.24 -10.22 81.28
C SER A 306 7.49 -10.37 82.18
N SER A 307 7.46 -9.59 83.27
CA SER A 307 8.08 -9.81 84.59
C SER A 307 9.58 -9.58 84.78
N GLY A 308 9.89 -8.40 85.32
CA GLY A 308 10.86 -8.30 86.39
C GLY A 308 10.22 -8.67 87.73
N ASN A 309 10.74 -9.71 88.37
CA ASN A 309 11.32 -9.66 89.72
C ASN A 309 12.42 -10.72 89.79
#